data_AF-A0A0M3JIM9-F1
#
_entry.id   AF-A0A0M3JIM9-F1
#
_cell.length_a   1.000
_cell.length_b   1.000
_cell.length_c   1.000
_cell.angle_alpha   90.00
_cell.angle_beta   90.00
_cell.angle_gamma   90.00
#
_symmetry.space_group_name_H-M   'P 1'
#
loop_
_entity.id
_entity.type
_entity.pdbx_description
1 polymer ?
#
loop_
_entity_poly.entity_id
_entity_poly.type
_entity_poly.pdbx_seq_one_letter_code
_entity_poly.pdbx_strand_id
1 'polypeptide(L)'
;MFVQGTKRLKMNVLLTTYEILLKDKAFLGAFEWAVLAVDEAHRLKNDESLLYRSLADFSTNHRLLITGTPLQNSLKELWALLHFIMPNRFS
;
A
#
# COMPACT_ATOMS: atom_id res chain seq x y z
N MET A 1 12.43 -18.04 1.22
CA MET A 1 12.19 -16.72 1.84
C MET A 1 12.37 -16.74 3.36
N PHE A 2 12.07 -17.85 4.04
CA PHE A 2 12.27 -17.98 5.49
C PHE A 2 13.64 -18.56 5.86
N VAL A 3 14.15 -18.22 7.05
CA VAL A 3 15.34 -18.83 7.65
C VAL A 3 15.03 -20.30 7.92
N GLN A 4 15.96 -21.18 7.51
CA GLN A 4 15.75 -22.63 7.50
C GLN A 4 15.35 -23.14 8.88
N GLY A 5 14.24 -23.88 8.96
CA GLY A 5 13.69 -24.37 10.24
C GLY A 5 12.88 -23.35 11.05
N THR A 6 12.60 -22.15 10.52
CA THR A 6 11.82 -21.11 11.21
C THR A 6 10.78 -20.46 10.30
N LYS A 7 9.80 -19.76 10.90
CA LYS A 7 8.87 -18.86 10.19
C LYS A 7 9.43 -17.44 10.00
N ARG A 8 10.70 -17.19 10.31
CA ARG A 8 11.31 -15.85 10.19
C ARG A 8 11.71 -15.57 8.75
N LEU A 9 11.30 -14.43 8.20
CA LEU A 9 11.77 -13.98 6.89
C LEU A 9 13.28 -13.72 6.91
N LYS A 10 13.98 -14.05 5.82
CA LYS A 10 15.39 -13.73 5.60
C LYS A 10 15.62 -12.24 5.26
N MET A 11 14.55 -11.49 5.06
CA MET A 11 14.55 -10.11 4.60
C MET A 11 13.54 -9.29 5.41
N ASN A 12 13.88 -8.03 5.64
CA ASN A 12 13.02 -7.09 6.39
C ASN A 12 12.34 -6.07 5.47
N VAL A 13 12.90 -5.85 4.27
CA VAL A 13 12.44 -4.83 3.32
C VAL A 13 12.25 -5.48 1.96
N LEU A 14 11.11 -5.19 1.33
CA LEU A 14 10.81 -5.53 -0.05
C LEU A 14 10.56 -4.23 -0.82
N LEU A 15 11.25 -4.06 -1.94
CA LEU A 15 10.94 -3.02 -2.92
C LEU A 15 10.34 -3.71 -4.15
N THR A 16 9.23 -3.17 -4.64
CA THR A 16 8.51 -3.71 -5.80
C THR A 16 7.88 -2.58 -6.60
N THR A 17 7.51 -2.85 -7.85
CA THR A 17 6.73 -1.94 -8.67
C THR A 17 5.24 -2.26 -8.53
N TYR A 18 4.37 -1.34 -8.98
CA TYR A 18 2.93 -1.54 -8.94
C TYR A 18 2.47 -2.71 -9.80
N GLU A 19 3.12 -2.95 -10.94
CA GLU A 19 2.79 -4.05 -11.85
C GLU A 19 3.07 -5.40 -11.21
N ILE A 20 4.23 -5.56 -10.57
CA ILE A 20 4.60 -6.80 -9.87
C ILE A 20 3.69 -7.00 -8.66
N LEU A 21 3.39 -5.94 -7.91
CA LEU A 21 2.48 -6.03 -6.78
C LEU A 21 1.09 -6.53 -7.19
N LEU A 22 0.54 -6.01 -8.28
CA LEU A 22 -0.75 -6.44 -8.80
C LEU A 22 -0.74 -7.88 -9.29
N LYS A 23 0.35 -8.30 -9.95
CA LYS A 23 0.52 -9.67 -10.45
C LYS A 23 0.63 -10.69 -9.31
N ASP A 24 1.40 -10.37 -8.29
CA ASP A 24 1.74 -11.28 -7.19
C ASP A 24 1.00 -10.97 -5.88
N LYS A 25 -0.13 -10.24 -5.97
CA LYS A 25 -0.88 -9.76 -4.79
C LYS A 25 -1.26 -10.86 -3.81
N ALA A 26 -1.59 -12.06 -4.29
CA ALA A 26 -2.01 -13.18 -3.43
C ALA A 26 -0.83 -13.70 -2.60
N PHE A 27 0.37 -13.74 -3.18
CA PHE A 27 1.58 -14.13 -2.48
C PHE A 27 2.01 -13.04 -1.48
N LEU A 28 2.03 -11.79 -1.91
CA LEU A 28 2.44 -10.66 -1.06
C LEU A 28 1.44 -10.37 0.07
N GLY A 29 0.14 -10.61 -0.17
CA GLY A 29 -0.92 -10.45 0.84
C GLY A 29 -0.93 -11.56 1.90
N ALA A 30 -0.20 -12.67 1.71
CA ALA A 30 -0.07 -13.72 2.71
C ALA A 30 0.85 -13.32 3.89
N PHE A 31 1.56 -12.19 3.79
CA PHE A 31 2.43 -11.66 4.83
C PHE A 31 1.74 -10.55 5.61
N GLU A 32 1.96 -10.50 6.92
CA GLU A 32 1.58 -9.35 7.75
C GLU A 32 2.66 -8.28 7.66
N TRP A 33 2.34 -7.16 7.04
CA TRP A 33 3.29 -6.07 6.83
C TRP A 33 3.23 -5.08 7.98
N ALA A 34 4.38 -4.74 8.57
CA ALA A 34 4.43 -3.70 9.60
C ALA A 34 4.20 -2.30 8.99
N VAL A 35 4.79 -2.04 7.82
CA VAL A 35 4.72 -0.74 7.14
C VAL A 35 4.55 -0.96 5.64
N LEU A 36 3.60 -0.24 5.05
CA LEU A 36 3.48 -0.08 3.60
C LEU A 36 3.88 1.34 3.22
N ALA A 37 4.92 1.49 2.41
CA ALA A 37 5.34 2.77 1.86
C ALA A 37 5.02 2.83 0.37
N VAL A 38 4.35 3.89 -0.05
CA VAL A 38 3.94 4.12 -1.44
C VAL A 38 4.58 5.42 -1.91
N ASP A 39 5.43 5.31 -2.94
CA ASP A 39 6.05 6.45 -3.60
C ASP A 39 5.21 6.94 -4.77
N GLU A 40 5.24 8.21 -5.08
CA GLU A 40 4.32 8.84 -6.04
C GLU A 40 2.85 8.48 -5.79
N ALA A 41 2.42 8.64 -4.54
CA ALA A 41 1.09 8.29 -4.04
C ALA A 41 -0.06 8.96 -4.79
N HIS A 42 0.20 9.98 -5.62
CA HIS A 42 -0.79 10.53 -6.55
C HIS A 42 -1.39 9.46 -7.48
N ARG A 43 -0.74 8.30 -7.68
CA ARG A 43 -1.30 7.15 -8.38
C ARG A 43 -2.54 6.55 -7.69
N LEU A 44 -2.72 6.78 -6.39
CA LEU A 44 -3.84 6.28 -5.57
C LEU A 44 -5.02 7.26 -5.49
N LYS A 45 -5.05 8.29 -6.33
CA LYS A 45 -6.09 9.34 -6.30
C LYS A 45 -7.49 8.87 -6.70
N ASN A 46 -7.60 7.67 -7.27
CA ASN A 46 -8.87 7.03 -7.63
C ASN A 46 -9.08 5.76 -6.79
N ASP A 47 -10.02 5.83 -5.87
CA ASP A 47 -10.45 4.77 -4.95
C ASP A 47 -11.09 3.57 -5.67
N GLU A 48 -11.55 3.75 -6.90
CA GLU A 48 -12.08 2.67 -7.72
C GLU A 48 -10.98 1.86 -8.43
N SER A 49 -9.74 2.35 -8.42
CA SER A 49 -8.64 1.71 -9.14
C SER A 49 -8.26 0.35 -8.53
N LEU A 50 -7.85 -0.59 -9.40
CA LEU A 50 -7.38 -1.91 -8.97
C LEU A 50 -6.19 -1.80 -8.02
N LEU A 51 -5.29 -0.84 -8.26
CA LEU A 51 -4.14 -0.58 -7.40
C LEU A 51 -4.56 -0.14 -6.00
N TYR A 52 -5.49 0.81 -5.90
CA TYR A 52 -6.02 1.28 -4.63
C TYR A 52 -6.63 0.14 -3.82
N ARG A 53 -7.57 -0.59 -4.43
CA ARG A 53 -8.26 -1.71 -3.77
C ARG A 53 -7.28 -2.80 -3.36
N SER A 54 -6.36 -3.17 -4.25
CA SER A 54 -5.37 -4.21 -3.96
C SER A 54 -4.45 -3.81 -2.82
N LEU A 55 -3.98 -2.57 -2.74
CA LEU A 55 -3.15 -2.11 -1.63
C LEU A 55 -3.96 -1.92 -0.34
N ALA A 56 -5.23 -1.51 -0.46
CA ALA A 56 -6.11 -1.33 0.69
C ALA A 56 -6.40 -2.66 1.41
N ASP A 57 -6.45 -3.77 0.67
CA ASP A 57 -6.65 -5.13 1.19
C ASP A 57 -5.44 -5.68 1.98
N PHE A 58 -4.26 -5.04 1.92
CA PHE A 58 -3.08 -5.53 2.62
C PHE A 58 -3.17 -5.24 4.12
N SER A 59 -2.98 -6.28 4.92
CA SER A 59 -2.83 -6.18 6.37
C SER A 59 -1.55 -5.41 6.70
N THR A 60 -1.72 -4.19 7.22
CA THR A 60 -0.66 -3.22 7.46
C THR A 60 -0.92 -2.45 8.76
N ASN A 61 0.11 -2.28 9.60
CA ASN A 61 -0.03 -1.47 10.82
C ASN A 61 0.13 0.04 10.53
N HIS A 62 1.04 0.38 9.63
CA HIS A 62 1.30 1.77 9.22
C HIS A 62 1.34 1.90 7.71
N ARG A 63 0.81 3.01 7.21
CA ARG A 63 0.84 3.39 5.79
C ARG A 63 1.52 4.74 5.64
N LEU A 64 2.52 4.81 4.77
CA LEU A 64 3.26 6.02 4.44
C LEU A 64 3.06 6.33 2.95
N LEU A 65 2.50 7.49 2.66
CA LEU A 65 2.34 8.00 1.30
C LEU A 65 3.34 9.13 1.06
N ILE A 66 4.15 9.01 0.01
CA ILE A 66 5.11 10.01 -0.42
C ILE A 66 4.71 10.46 -1.82
N THR A 67 4.66 11.75 -2.08
CA THR A 67 4.43 12.27 -3.43
C THR A 67 5.03 13.67 -3.59
N GLY A 68 5.61 13.93 -4.76
CA GLY A 68 6.11 15.26 -5.11
C GLY A 68 5.05 16.19 -5.71
N THR A 69 3.85 15.69 -6.01
CA THR A 69 2.80 16.48 -6.68
C THR A 69 1.85 17.13 -5.68
N PRO A 70 1.46 18.40 -5.86
CA PRO A 70 0.52 19.07 -4.97
C PRO A 70 -0.85 18.39 -5.00
N LEU A 71 -1.37 18.06 -3.82
CA LEU A 71 -2.64 17.37 -3.60
C LEU A 71 -3.90 18.24 -3.80
N GLN A 72 -3.75 19.39 -4.45
CA GLN A 72 -4.76 20.45 -4.50
C GLN A 72 -5.77 20.31 -5.65
N ASN A 73 -5.63 19.31 -6.52
CA ASN A 73 -6.42 19.24 -7.76
C ASN A 73 -7.89 18.87 -7.54
N SER A 74 -8.24 18.10 -6.50
CA SER A 74 -9.63 17.97 -6.04
C SER A 74 -9.74 17.43 -4.60
N LEU A 75 -10.82 17.81 -3.90
CA LEU A 75 -11.17 17.25 -2.59
C LEU A 75 -11.35 15.73 -2.64
N LYS A 76 -11.81 15.17 -3.77
CA LYS A 76 -11.97 13.72 -3.95
C LYS A 76 -10.62 13.00 -3.89
N GLU A 77 -9.59 13.56 -4.54
CA GLU A 77 -8.24 12.97 -4.54
C GLU A 77 -7.63 13.00 -3.13
N LEU A 78 -7.76 14.14 -2.43
CA LEU A 78 -7.31 14.26 -1.04
C LEU A 78 -8.04 13.27 -0.13
N TRP A 79 -9.37 13.17 -0.27
CA TRP A 79 -10.18 12.25 0.52
C TRP A 79 -9.79 10.80 0.27
N ALA A 80 -9.58 10.38 -0.99
CA ALA A 80 -9.15 9.03 -1.32
C ALA A 80 -7.84 8.65 -0.62
N LEU A 81 -6.88 9.58 -0.55
CA LEU A 81 -5.59 9.35 0.12
C LEU A 81 -5.70 9.35 1.64
N LEU A 82 -6.53 10.22 2.22
CA LEU A 82 -6.80 10.23 3.67
C LEU A 82 -7.52 8.94 4.10
N HIS A 83 -8.54 8.52 3.35
CA HIS A 83 -9.23 7.25 3.53
C HIS A 83 -8.26 6.06 3.41
N PHE A 84 -7.30 6.13 2.48
CA PHE A 84 -6.31 5.07 2.31
C PHE A 84 -5.38 4.92 3.52
N ILE A 85 -4.92 6.02 4.13
CA ILE A 85 -4.05 6.01 5.30
C ILE A 85 -4.83 5.66 6.58
N MET A 86 -6.07 6.14 6.70
CA MET A 86 -6.89 6.01 7.92
C MET A 86 -8.35 5.63 7.61
N PRO A 87 -8.60 4.39 7.14
CA PRO A 87 -9.94 3.98 6.72
C PRO A 87 -10.98 4.01 7.85
N ASN A 88 -10.56 3.89 9.11
CA ASN A 88 -11.48 3.90 10.26
C ASN A 88 -11.87 5.33 10.73
N ARG A 89 -11.13 6.37 10.34
CA ARG A 89 -11.44 7.77 10.71
C ARG A 89 -12.18 8.52 9.63
N PHE A 90 -11.97 8.12 8.38
CA PHE A 90 -12.59 8.72 7.22
C PHE A 90 -13.44 7.62 6.59
N SER A 91 -14.76 7.68 6.79
CA SER A 91 -15.76 6.73 6.27
C SER A 91 -16.90 7.48 5.64
#